data_AF-A0A1S1SXL4-F1
#
_entry.id   AF-A0A1S1SXL4-F1
#
_cell.length_a   1.000
_cell.length_b   1.000
_cell.length_c   1.000
_cell.angle_alpha   90.00
_cell.angle_beta   90.00
_cell.angle_gamma   90.00
#
_symmetry.space_group_name_H-M   'P 1'
#
loop_
_entity.id
_entity.type
_entity.pdbx_description
1 polymer ?
#
loop_
_entity_poly.entity_id
_entity_poly.type
_entity_poly.pdbx_seq_one_letter_code
_entity_poly.pdbx_strand_id
1 'polypeptide(L)'
;MLTRVSTLRKFPFDESFRRAVDREWAIRFVLSGGLIVGCEESLVTQHLSLSASKRARQNDARRRVVKKYRSYLQERRSYLYALSIHRPGSMYFRGHRLVFWSVTSLLSRFRKLR
;
A
#
# COMPACT_ATOMS: atom_id res chain seq x y z
N MET A 1 1.97 -1.06 -13.25
CA MET A 1 0.68 -1.72 -13.53
C MET A 1 0.28 -1.37 -14.94
N LEU A 2 -0.05 -2.36 -15.77
CA LEU A 2 -0.63 -2.12 -17.08
C LEU A 2 -2.13 -2.39 -17.01
N THR A 3 -2.94 -1.58 -17.69
CA THR A 3 -4.39 -1.73 -17.73
C THR A 3 -4.93 -1.16 -19.04
N ARG A 4 -6.11 -1.62 -19.46
CA ARG A 4 -6.79 -1.07 -20.64
C ARG A 4 -7.12 0.40 -20.39
N VAL A 5 -6.92 1.26 -21.39
CA VAL A 5 -7.25 2.70 -21.30
C VAL A 5 -8.72 2.91 -20.93
N SER A 6 -9.62 2.09 -21.48
CA SER A 6 -11.05 2.12 -21.14
C SER A 6 -11.32 1.83 -19.66
N THR A 7 -10.56 0.94 -19.03
CA THR A 7 -10.64 0.66 -17.60
C THR A 7 -10.08 1.80 -16.76
N LEU A 8 -8.93 2.37 -17.17
CA LEU A 8 -8.30 3.50 -16.47
C LEU A 8 -9.26 4.70 -16.37
N ARG A 9 -9.96 5.02 -17.47
CA ARG A 9 -10.89 6.16 -17.56
C ARG A 9 -12.13 6.05 -16.65
N LYS A 10 -12.51 4.85 -16.20
CA LYS A 10 -13.66 4.66 -15.29
C LYS A 10 -13.43 5.24 -13.90
N PHE A 11 -12.18 5.44 -13.50
CA PHE A 11 -11.83 5.98 -12.20
C PHE A 11 -11.01 7.26 -12.39
N PRO A 12 -11.67 8.43 -12.36
CA PRO A 12 -10.99 9.71 -12.50
C PRO A 12 -9.88 9.88 -11.48
N PHE A 13 -8.81 10.53 -11.92
CA PHE A 13 -7.66 10.86 -11.09
C PHE A 13 -8.07 11.83 -9.98
N ASP A 14 -7.72 11.47 -8.74
CA ASP A 14 -7.88 12.32 -7.57
C ASP A 14 -6.51 12.94 -7.22
N GLU A 15 -6.36 14.24 -7.50
CA GLU A 15 -5.12 15.00 -7.28
C GLU A 15 -4.61 14.89 -5.84
N SER A 16 -5.53 14.74 -4.87
CA SER A 16 -5.22 14.58 -3.44
C SER A 16 -4.31 13.38 -3.18
N PHE A 17 -4.33 12.38 -4.08
CA PHE A 17 -3.58 11.13 -4.00
C PHE A 17 -2.48 11.00 -5.05
N ARG A 18 -2.02 12.09 -5.69
CA ARG A 18 -0.97 12.05 -6.73
C ARG A 18 0.25 11.16 -6.40
N ARG A 19 0.68 11.13 -5.13
CA ARG A 19 1.84 10.33 -4.67
C ARG A 19 1.52 8.86 -4.31
N ALA A 20 0.26 8.50 -4.33
CA ALA A 20 -0.25 7.14 -4.06
C ALA A 20 -1.34 6.76 -5.08
N VAL A 21 -1.31 7.35 -6.28
CA VAL A 21 -2.34 7.23 -7.31
C VAL A 21 -2.61 5.78 -7.66
N ASP A 22 -1.55 4.99 -7.92
CA ASP A 22 -1.68 3.59 -8.29
C ASP A 22 -2.39 2.78 -7.23
N ARG A 23 -2.11 3.06 -5.94
CA ARG A 23 -2.71 2.35 -4.82
C ARG A 23 -4.17 2.74 -4.62
N GLU A 24 -4.47 4.03 -4.67
CA GLU A 24 -5.83 4.55 -4.52
C GLU A 24 -6.72 4.04 -5.65
N TRP A 25 -6.23 4.15 -6.90
CA TRP A 25 -6.90 3.64 -8.08
C TRP A 25 -7.13 2.14 -7.99
N ALA A 26 -6.11 1.36 -7.63
CA ALA A 26 -6.20 -0.10 -7.51
C ALA A 26 -7.27 -0.53 -6.49
N ILE A 27 -7.38 0.18 -5.35
CA ILE A 27 -8.42 -0.10 -4.36
C ILE A 27 -9.81 0.17 -4.96
N ARG A 28 -10.02 1.31 -5.62
CA ARG A 28 -11.32 1.60 -6.27
C ARG A 28 -11.66 0.55 -7.32
N PHE A 29 -10.69 0.20 -8.16
CA PHE A 29 -10.86 -0.80 -9.20
C PHE A 29 -11.31 -2.15 -8.63
N VAL A 30 -10.62 -2.64 -7.59
CA VAL A 30 -10.96 -3.93 -6.94
C VAL A 30 -12.32 -3.86 -6.22
N LEU A 31 -12.61 -2.75 -5.52
CA LEU A 31 -13.91 -2.57 -4.87
C LEU A 31 -15.08 -2.49 -5.86
N SER A 32 -14.81 -2.16 -7.13
CA SER A 32 -15.79 -2.22 -8.23
C SER A 32 -15.79 -3.57 -8.97
N GLY A 33 -15.22 -4.62 -8.39
CA GLY A 33 -15.20 -5.97 -8.97
C GLY A 33 -14.05 -6.24 -9.95
N GLY A 34 -13.08 -5.32 -10.03
CA GLY A 34 -11.87 -5.51 -10.84
C GLY A 34 -10.92 -6.57 -10.25
N LEU A 35 -10.18 -7.23 -11.12
CA LEU A 35 -9.15 -8.21 -10.75
C LEU A 35 -7.75 -7.66 -11.06
N ILE A 36 -6.85 -7.73 -10.08
CA ILE A 36 -5.42 -7.42 -10.26
C ILE A 36 -4.65 -8.73 -10.24
N VAL A 37 -3.91 -9.01 -11.31
CA VAL A 37 -3.12 -10.23 -11.49
C VAL A 37 -1.64 -9.85 -11.57
N GLY A 38 -0.80 -10.58 -10.84
CA GLY A 38 0.65 -10.50 -10.96
C GLY A 38 1.15 -11.33 -12.14
N CYS A 39 2.31 -10.96 -12.68
CA CYS A 39 2.95 -11.61 -13.82
C CYS A 39 4.43 -11.80 -13.42
N GLU A 40 5.01 -12.96 -13.74
CA GLU A 40 6.38 -13.29 -13.36
C GLU A 40 7.40 -12.55 -14.23
N GLU A 41 7.02 -12.27 -15.47
CA GLU A 41 7.83 -11.56 -16.43
C GLU A 41 8.02 -10.09 -16.04
N SER A 42 9.25 -9.61 -16.17
CA SER A 42 9.55 -8.20 -15.98
C SER A 42 9.04 -7.39 -17.17
N LEU A 43 7.92 -6.69 -16.97
CA LEU A 43 7.32 -5.85 -18.00
C LEU A 43 7.99 -4.47 -18.12
N VAL A 44 8.54 -3.95 -17.01
CA VAL A 44 9.17 -2.62 -16.95
C VAL A 44 10.27 -2.63 -15.89
N THR A 45 11.48 -2.21 -16.28
CA THR A 45 12.58 -1.94 -15.35
C THR A 45 12.53 -0.49 -14.89
N GLN A 46 12.46 -0.25 -13.58
CA GLN A 46 12.44 1.10 -13.00
C GLN A 46 13.63 1.30 -12.04
N HIS A 47 14.35 2.41 -12.20
CA HIS A 47 15.44 2.78 -11.31
C HIS A 47 14.92 3.56 -10.09
N LEU A 48 15.28 3.11 -8.89
CA LEU A 48 14.84 3.71 -7.65
C LEU A 48 15.88 4.69 -7.09
N SER A 49 15.67 5.99 -7.29
CA SER A 49 16.46 7.00 -6.55
C SER A 49 15.91 7.12 -5.13
N LEU A 50 16.71 6.78 -4.13
CA LEU A 50 16.35 6.81 -2.71
C LEU A 50 16.86 8.09 -2.05
N SER A 51 15.95 8.92 -1.52
CA SER A 51 16.29 10.00 -0.59
C SER A 51 15.38 9.96 0.63
N ALA A 52 15.88 10.41 1.79
CA ALA A 52 15.10 10.42 3.03
C ALA A 52 13.79 11.23 2.89
N SER A 53 13.85 12.37 2.20
CA SER A 53 12.68 13.22 1.93
C SER A 53 11.65 12.56 1.02
N LYS A 54 12.08 11.70 0.09
CA LYS A 54 11.18 10.93 -0.77
C LYS A 54 10.44 9.86 0.02
N ARG A 55 11.14 9.18 0.95
CA ARG A 55 10.55 8.15 1.82
C ARG A 55 9.48 8.72 2.76
N ALA A 56 9.73 9.87 3.39
CA ALA A 56 8.76 10.52 4.27
C ALA A 56 7.45 10.86 3.53
N ARG A 57 7.56 11.53 2.38
CA ARG A 57 6.41 11.90 1.54
C ARG A 57 5.60 10.67 1.07
N GLN A 58 6.27 9.56 0.79
CA GLN A 58 5.61 8.32 0.38
C GLN A 58 4.81 7.69 1.53
N ASN A 59 5.33 7.76 2.76
CA ASN A 59 4.61 7.30 3.95
C ASN A 59 3.37 8.15 4.25
N ASP A 60 3.44 9.47 4.07
CA ASP A 60 2.28 10.35 4.26
C ASP A 60 1.20 10.10 3.20
N ALA A 61 1.60 9.92 1.95
CA ALA A 61 0.69 9.53 0.87
C ALA A 61 -0.01 8.19 1.17
N ARG A 62 0.73 7.20 1.67
CA ARG A 62 0.17 5.93 2.14
C ARG A 62 -0.86 6.14 3.26
N ARG A 63 -0.52 6.94 4.29
CA ARG A 63 -1.43 7.20 5.42
C ARG A 63 -2.73 7.85 4.97
N ARG A 64 -2.67 8.76 4.00
CA ARG A 64 -3.87 9.37 3.41
C ARG A 64 -4.79 8.32 2.77
N VAL A 65 -4.24 7.38 2.00
CA VAL A 65 -5.04 6.28 1.42
C VAL A 65 -5.68 5.43 2.52
N VAL A 66 -4.90 5.05 3.56
CA VAL A 66 -5.43 4.27 4.68
C VAL A 66 -6.57 5.00 5.40
N LYS A 67 -6.45 6.33 5.58
CA LYS A 67 -7.51 7.16 6.16
C LYS A 67 -8.77 7.22 5.27
N LYS A 68 -8.62 7.36 3.94
CA LYS A 68 -9.74 7.35 2.98
C LYS A 68 -10.58 6.07 3.08
N TYR A 69 -9.92 4.91 3.24
CA TYR A 69 -10.59 3.61 3.34
C TYR A 69 -10.74 3.10 4.78
N ARG A 70 -10.79 4.01 5.77
CA ARG A 70 -10.84 3.65 7.19
C ARG A 70 -12.00 2.72 7.52
N SER A 71 -13.23 3.06 7.09
CA SER A 71 -14.43 2.28 7.43
C SER A 71 -14.33 0.83 6.90
N TYR A 72 -13.96 0.68 5.62
CA TYR A 72 -13.73 -0.64 5.01
C TYR A 72 -12.66 -1.46 5.77
N LEU A 73 -11.55 -0.82 6.13
CA LEU A 73 -10.48 -1.48 6.87
C LEU A 73 -10.86 -1.81 8.32
N GLN A 74 -11.71 -1.01 8.95
CA GLN A 74 -12.22 -1.27 10.31
C GLN A 74 -13.18 -2.45 10.33
N GLU A 75 -14.11 -2.53 9.37
CA GLU A 75 -15.00 -3.67 9.18
C GLU A 75 -14.21 -4.98 9.04
N ARG A 76 -13.10 -4.94 8.28
CA ARG A 76 -12.18 -6.06 8.08
C ARG A 76 -11.16 -6.26 9.21
N ARG A 77 -11.26 -5.49 10.30
CA ARG A 77 -10.32 -5.48 11.45
C ARG A 77 -8.85 -5.32 11.05
N SER A 78 -8.59 -4.67 9.91
CA SER A 78 -7.25 -4.56 9.28
C SER A 78 -6.71 -3.12 9.29
N TYR A 79 -7.43 -2.15 9.84
CA TYR A 79 -7.04 -0.74 9.86
C TYR A 79 -5.70 -0.50 10.57
N LEU A 80 -5.53 -1.05 11.77
CA LEU A 80 -4.29 -0.92 12.54
C LEU A 80 -3.09 -1.52 11.79
N TYR A 81 -3.29 -2.69 11.18
CA TYR A 81 -2.28 -3.32 10.33
C TYR A 81 -1.89 -2.43 9.16
N ALA A 82 -2.86 -1.96 8.37
CA ALA A 82 -2.64 -1.12 7.20
C ALA A 82 -1.88 0.18 7.53
N LEU A 83 -2.17 0.75 8.71
CA LEU A 83 -1.53 1.96 9.24
C LEU A 83 -0.09 1.73 9.71
N SER A 84 0.27 0.54 10.20
CA SER A 84 1.52 0.30 10.94
C SER A 84 2.55 -0.57 10.22
N ILE A 85 2.15 -1.39 9.24
CA ILE A 85 3.00 -2.37 8.53
C ILE A 85 4.29 -1.79 7.90
N HIS A 86 4.36 -0.48 7.67
CA HIS A 86 5.54 0.17 7.09
C HIS A 86 6.64 0.50 8.11
N ARG A 87 6.35 0.41 9.42
CA ARG A 87 7.28 0.75 10.51
C ARG A 87 8.36 -0.32 10.78
N PRO A 88 8.08 -1.64 10.75
CA PRO A 88 9.07 -2.64 11.12
C PRO A 88 10.31 -2.67 10.23
N GLY A 89 10.21 -2.23 8.97
CA GLY A 89 11.34 -2.25 8.03
C GLY A 89 12.59 -1.54 8.57
N SER A 90 12.44 -0.41 9.29
CA SER A 90 13.59 0.28 9.87
C SER A 90 14.25 -0.49 11.02
N MET A 91 13.50 -1.31 11.75
CA MET A 91 14.03 -2.15 12.83
C MET A 91 14.95 -3.23 12.26
N TYR A 92 14.55 -3.83 11.13
CA TYR A 92 15.36 -4.81 10.42
C TYR A 92 16.69 -4.21 9.95
N PHE A 93 16.66 -3.05 9.29
CA PHE A 93 17.87 -2.38 8.79
C PHE A 93 18.81 -1.85 9.88
N ARG A 94 18.29 -1.62 11.10
CA ARG A 94 19.10 -1.20 12.27
C ARG A 94 19.62 -2.37 13.10
N GLY A 95 19.36 -3.62 12.71
CA GLY A 95 19.82 -4.81 13.44
C GLY A 95 18.92 -5.25 14.61
N HIS A 96 17.78 -4.62 14.85
CA HIS A 96 16.84 -4.96 15.92
C HIS A 96 15.93 -6.14 15.53
N ARG A 97 16.53 -7.28 15.19
CA ARG A 97 15.83 -8.44 14.59
C ARG A 97 14.77 -9.05 15.52
N LEU A 98 15.06 -9.20 16.81
CA LEU A 98 14.09 -9.74 17.78
C LEU A 98 12.83 -8.87 17.88
N VAL A 99 13.00 -7.55 17.97
CA VAL A 99 11.89 -6.58 18.00
C VAL A 99 11.12 -6.61 16.68
N PHE A 100 11.81 -6.70 15.55
CA PHE A 100 11.18 -6.84 14.24
C PHE A 100 10.25 -8.05 14.16
N TRP A 101 10.71 -9.23 14.57
CA TRP A 101 9.90 -10.45 14.55
C TRP A 101 8.68 -10.36 15.46
N SER A 102 8.85 -9.86 16.68
CA SER A 102 7.74 -9.70 17.63
C SER A 102 6.69 -8.71 17.13
N VAL A 103 7.12 -7.55 16.60
CA VAL A 103 6.20 -6.53 16.07
C VAL A 103 5.51 -7.03 14.80
N THR A 104 6.22 -7.64 13.87
CA THR A 104 5.61 -8.16 12.63
C THR A 104 4.63 -9.30 12.92
N SER A 105 4.97 -10.20 13.85
CA SER A 105 4.07 -11.26 14.32
C SER A 105 2.79 -10.67 14.93
N LEU A 106 2.92 -9.71 15.85
CA LEU A 106 1.76 -9.02 16.44
C LEU A 106 0.91 -8.32 15.36
N LEU A 107 1.54 -7.61 14.43
CA LEU A 107 0.84 -6.93 13.35
C LEU A 107 0.12 -7.91 12.43
N SER A 108 0.70 -9.08 12.16
CA SER A 108 0.06 -10.11 11.33
C SER A 108 -1.24 -10.66 11.94
N ARG A 109 -1.42 -10.60 13.27
CA ARG A 109 -2.70 -10.95 13.92
C ARG A 109 -3.85 -10.02 13.53
N PHE A 110 -3.53 -8.79 13.12
CA PHE A 110 -4.48 -7.83 12.58
C PHE A 110 -4.60 -7.89 11.05
N ARG A 111 -3.87 -8.81 10.38
CA ARG A 111 -3.99 -9.08 8.95
C ARG A 111 -5.03 -10.17 8.73
N LYS A 112 -6.29 -9.80 8.54
CA LYS A 112 -7.31 -10.75 8.05
C LYS A 112 -7.20 -10.91 6.54
N LEU A 113 -6.65 -12.04 6.10
CA LEU A 113 -6.86 -12.56 4.75
C LEU A 113 -8.26 -13.21 4.77
N ARG A 114 -9.19 -12.64 4.00
CA ARG A 114 -10.36 -13.39 3.53
C ARG A 114 -10.03 -13.84 2.13
#